data_AF-A0A928EBF9-F1
#
_entry.id   AF-A0A928EBF9-F1
#
_cell.length_a   1.000
_cell.length_b   1.000
_cell.length_c   1.000
_cell.angle_alpha   90.00
_cell.angle_beta   90.00
_cell.angle_gamma   90.00
#
_symmetry.space_group_name_H-M   'P 1'
#
loop_
_entity.id
_entity.type
_entity.pdbx_description
1 polymer ?
#
loop_
_entity_poly.entity_id
_entity_poly.type
_entity_poly.pdbx_seq_one_letter_code
_entity_poly.pdbx_strand_id
1 'polypeptide(L)'
;MNLFTSDSFRLLCLLTDLQTDTIDGKRVRESQEEIAELFHVSKGKLNPLMQSLVASGCIEKYRARSGYTVTLLGKQVVELIGQLDSMEER
;
A
#
# COMPACT_ATOMS: atom_id res chain seq x y z
N MET A 1 9.65 7.00 16.26
CA MET A 1 9.93 6.70 14.83
C MET A 1 10.44 5.27 14.82
N ASN A 2 9.61 4.33 14.38
CA ASN A 2 9.96 2.91 14.40
C ASN A 2 10.87 2.60 13.20
N LEU A 3 11.87 1.73 13.41
CA LEU A 3 12.94 1.40 12.47
C LEU A 3 12.42 0.97 11.07
N PHE A 4 11.23 0.39 11.01
CA PHE A 4 10.63 -0.18 9.80
C PHE A 4 9.51 0.69 9.20
N THR A 5 9.19 1.84 9.82
CA THR A 5 8.11 2.73 9.39
C THR A 5 8.57 3.75 8.33
N SER A 6 8.67 3.30 7.07
CA SER A 6 8.95 4.17 5.91
C SER A 6 7.69 4.76 5.28
N ASP A 7 7.82 5.81 4.46
CA ASP A 7 6.71 6.34 3.64
C ASP A 7 6.13 5.25 2.70
N SER A 8 6.95 4.36 2.16
CA SER A 8 6.47 3.22 1.36
C SER A 8 5.66 2.23 2.19
N PHE A 9 6.09 1.94 3.41
CA PHE A 9 5.33 1.06 4.32
C PHE A 9 3.98 1.68 4.71
N ARG A 10 3.97 2.96 5.09
CA ARG A 10 2.73 3.68 5.41
C ARG A 10 1.75 3.69 4.23
N LEU A 11 2.27 3.84 3.01
CA LEU A 11 1.46 3.74 1.79
C LEU A 11 0.90 2.33 1.59
N LEU A 12 1.69 1.29 1.85
CA LEU A 12 1.23 -0.11 1.78
C LEU A 12 0.08 -0.38 2.77
N CYS A 13 0.16 0.16 4.00
CA CYS A 13 -0.93 0.07 4.96
C CYS A 13 -2.20 0.74 4.43
N LEU A 14 -2.10 1.99 3.93
CA LEU A 14 -3.24 2.69 3.33
C LEU A 14 -3.86 1.89 2.17
N LEU A 15 -3.05 1.36 1.26
CA LEU A 15 -3.56 0.55 0.13
C LEU A 15 -4.23 -0.75 0.60
N THR A 16 -3.78 -1.30 1.74
CA THR A 16 -4.39 -2.49 2.34
C THR A 16 -5.78 -2.17 2.88
N ASP A 17 -5.94 -1.02 3.53
CA ASP A 17 -7.22 -0.54 4.07
C ASP A 17 -8.22 -0.16 2.97
N LEU A 18 -7.74 0.44 1.88
CA LEU A 18 -8.57 0.82 0.72
C LEU A 18 -8.96 -0.38 -0.16
N GLN A 19 -8.23 -1.50 -0.08
CA GLN A 19 -8.51 -2.65 -0.92
C GLN A 19 -9.84 -3.30 -0.54
N THR A 20 -10.76 -3.36 -1.50
CA THR A 20 -12.11 -3.88 -1.29
C THR A 20 -12.48 -4.92 -2.34
N ASP A 21 -13.51 -5.73 -2.04
CA ASP A 21 -14.10 -6.65 -3.01
C ASP A 21 -14.83 -5.88 -4.12
N THR A 22 -14.64 -6.34 -5.35
CA THR A 22 -15.39 -5.86 -6.53
C THR A 22 -15.90 -7.05 -7.31
N ILE A 23 -16.82 -6.81 -8.25
CA ILE A 23 -17.41 -7.87 -9.08
C ILE A 23 -16.36 -8.66 -9.88
N ASP A 24 -15.23 -8.02 -10.16
CA ASP A 24 -14.14 -8.56 -10.97
C ASP A 24 -12.94 -9.04 -10.10
N GLY A 25 -13.02 -8.95 -8.77
CA GLY A 25 -11.93 -9.27 -7.83
C GLY A 25 -11.52 -8.13 -6.90
N LYS A 26 -10.55 -8.38 -6.01
CA LYS A 26 -10.08 -7.41 -5.01
C LYS A 26 -9.16 -6.36 -5.60
N ARG A 27 -9.47 -5.07 -5.38
CA ARG A 27 -8.63 -3.94 -5.81
C ARG A 27 -8.82 -2.71 -4.94
N VAL A 28 -7.85 -1.82 -5.00
CA VAL A 28 -7.99 -0.41 -4.61
C VAL A 28 -8.79 0.31 -5.70
N ARG A 29 -9.86 1.02 -5.30
CA ARG A 29 -10.80 1.65 -6.25
C ARG A 29 -10.32 3.02 -6.70
N GLU A 30 -9.65 3.70 -5.79
CA GLU A 30 -9.09 5.03 -5.87
C GLU A 30 -8.04 5.14 -6.97
N SER A 31 -8.10 6.25 -7.68
CA SER A 31 -7.07 6.71 -8.61
C SER A 31 -5.78 7.10 -7.89
N GLN A 32 -4.68 7.26 -8.63
CA GLN A 32 -3.43 7.73 -8.02
C GLN A 32 -3.55 9.16 -7.48
N GLU A 33 -4.37 10.01 -8.11
CA GLU A 33 -4.69 11.35 -7.59
C GLU A 33 -5.39 11.25 -6.23
N GLU A 34 -6.46 10.46 -6.13
CA GLU A 34 -7.19 10.27 -4.86
C GLU A 34 -6.29 9.65 -3.78
N ILE A 35 -5.46 8.65 -4.15
CA ILE A 35 -4.48 8.07 -3.22
C ILE A 35 -3.47 9.13 -2.76
N ALA A 36 -3.02 10.04 -3.64
CA ALA A 36 -2.08 11.10 -3.26
C ALA A 36 -2.70 12.07 -2.25
N GLU A 37 -3.97 12.42 -2.45
CA GLU A 37 -4.74 13.25 -1.53
C GLU A 37 -4.93 12.58 -0.17
N LEU A 38 -5.35 11.30 -0.16
CA LEU A 38 -5.50 10.50 1.06
C LEU A 38 -4.17 10.29 1.80
N PHE A 39 -3.06 10.17 1.06
CA PHE A 39 -1.72 10.01 1.62
C PHE A 39 -1.05 11.36 1.94
N HIS A 40 -1.71 12.48 1.68
CA HIS A 40 -1.24 13.85 1.93
C HIS A 40 0.11 14.17 1.26
N VAL A 41 0.29 13.76 0.02
CA VAL A 41 1.48 14.03 -0.79
C VAL A 41 1.12 14.50 -2.19
N SER A 42 2.06 15.12 -2.90
CA SER A 42 1.87 15.38 -4.33
C SER A 42 1.93 14.07 -5.12
N LYS A 43 1.28 14.04 -6.29
CA LYS A 43 1.40 12.92 -7.24
C LYS A 43 2.85 12.60 -7.60
N GLY A 44 3.68 13.63 -7.73
CA GLY A 44 5.13 13.49 -8.00
C GLY A 44 5.87 12.72 -6.90
N LYS A 45 5.47 12.89 -5.63
CA LYS A 45 6.02 12.13 -4.51
C LYS A 45 5.37 10.74 -4.36
N LEU A 46 4.08 10.59 -4.67
CA LEU A 46 3.40 9.30 -4.62
C LEU A 46 3.97 8.30 -5.64
N ASN A 47 4.23 8.74 -6.87
CA ASN A 47 4.63 7.85 -7.96
C ASN A 47 5.85 6.98 -7.64
N PRO A 48 6.99 7.52 -7.15
CA PRO A 48 8.12 6.71 -6.73
C PRO A 48 7.79 5.69 -5.62
N LEU A 49 6.92 6.05 -4.67
CA LEU A 49 6.49 5.13 -3.60
C LEU A 49 5.70 3.96 -4.18
N MET A 50 4.77 4.22 -5.10
CA MET A 50 4.02 3.19 -5.82
C MET A 50 4.95 2.28 -6.62
N GLN A 51 5.94 2.84 -7.32
CA GLN A 51 6.92 2.04 -8.07
C GLN A 51 7.78 1.17 -7.15
N SER A 52 8.17 1.69 -5.97
CA SER A 52 8.88 0.91 -4.97
C SER A 52 8.07 -0.30 -4.49
N LEU A 53 6.78 -0.11 -4.20
CA LEU A 53 5.88 -1.19 -3.79
C LEU A 53 5.62 -2.22 -4.90
N VAL A 54 5.60 -1.78 -6.17
CA VAL A 54 5.53 -2.70 -7.32
C VAL A 54 6.82 -3.48 -7.46
N ALA A 55 7.98 -2.81 -7.38
CA ALA A 55 9.29 -3.43 -7.51
C ALA A 55 9.57 -4.45 -6.39
N SER A 56 9.03 -4.24 -5.19
CA SER A 56 9.12 -5.20 -4.08
C SER A 56 8.09 -6.32 -4.14
N GLY A 57 7.14 -6.29 -5.08
CA GLY A 57 6.07 -7.28 -5.20
C GLY A 57 4.96 -7.16 -4.14
N CYS A 58 4.95 -6.08 -3.35
CA CYS A 58 3.92 -5.85 -2.33
C CYS A 58 2.58 -5.44 -2.95
N ILE A 59 2.61 -4.77 -4.11
CA ILE A 59 1.42 -4.45 -4.89
C ILE A 59 1.64 -4.82 -6.36
N GLU A 60 0.54 -5.06 -7.07
CA GLU A 60 0.54 -5.29 -8.50
C GLU A 60 -0.54 -4.46 -9.19
N LYS A 61 -0.41 -4.27 -10.50
CA LYS A 61 -1.45 -3.63 -11.29
C LYS A 61 -2.61 -4.60 -11.45
N TYR A 62 -3.81 -4.20 -11.06
CA TYR A 62 -4.99 -5.06 -11.13
C TYR A 62 -5.40 -5.37 -12.59
N ARG A 63 -5.30 -4.38 -13.49
CA ARG A 63 -5.30 -4.56 -14.96
C ARG A 63 -4.40 -3.52 -15.62
N ALA A 64 -4.16 -3.64 -16.93
CA ALA A 64 -3.28 -2.75 -17.69
C ALA A 64 -3.55 -1.24 -17.49
N ARG A 65 -4.79 -0.83 -17.15
CA ARG A 65 -5.19 0.57 -16.94
C ARG A 65 -6.06 0.84 -15.70
N SER A 66 -6.25 -0.13 -14.79
CA SER A 66 -7.21 0.07 -13.69
C SER A 66 -6.66 -0.40 -12.35
N GLY A 67 -6.20 0.55 -11.53
CA GLY A 67 -5.95 0.37 -10.10
C GLY A 67 -4.82 -0.60 -9.74
N TYR A 68 -4.71 -0.83 -8.44
CA TYR A 68 -3.70 -1.70 -7.84
C TYR A 68 -4.37 -2.73 -6.93
N THR A 69 -3.69 -3.86 -6.75
CA THR A 69 -4.05 -4.90 -5.80
C THR A 69 -2.87 -5.10 -4.86
N VAL A 70 -3.15 -5.16 -3.56
CA VAL A 70 -2.17 -5.56 -2.56
C VAL A 70 -2.07 -7.08 -2.57
N THR A 71 -0.86 -7.58 -2.84
CA THR A 71 -0.57 -9.01 -2.98
C THR A 71 -0.64 -9.71 -1.61
N LEU A 72 -0.54 -11.04 -1.62
CA LEU A 72 -0.38 -11.80 -0.38
C LEU A 72 0.89 -11.38 0.39
N LEU A 73 2.00 -11.19 -0.32
CA LEU A 73 3.26 -10.70 0.24
C LEU A 73 3.06 -9.33 0.91
N GLY A 74 2.39 -8.38 0.25
CA GLY A 74 2.12 -7.06 0.80
C GLY A 74 1.35 -7.12 2.13
N LYS A 75 0.33 -7.99 2.22
CA LYS A 75 -0.44 -8.19 3.46
C LYS A 75 0.40 -8.77 4.59
N GLN A 76 1.24 -9.77 4.28
CA GLN A 76 2.14 -10.38 5.26
C GLN A 76 3.16 -9.37 5.80
N VAL A 77 3.66 -8.47 4.95
CA VAL A 77 4.57 -7.39 5.39
C VAL A 77 3.88 -6.45 6.38
N VAL A 78 2.64 -6.03 6.10
CA VAL A 78 1.83 -5.21 7.02
C VAL A 78 1.61 -5.91 8.36
N GLU A 79 1.25 -7.20 8.32
CA GLU A 79 1.02 -8.00 9.52
C GLU A 79 2.30 -8.14 10.37
N LEU A 80 3.42 -8.52 9.77
CA LEU A 80 4.68 -8.75 10.47
C LEU A 80 5.23 -7.47 11.12
N ILE A 81 5.19 -6.34 10.40
CA ILE A 81 5.66 -5.07 10.97
C ILE A 81 4.69 -4.59 12.06
N GLY A 82 3.37 -4.73 11.88
CA GLY A 82 2.40 -4.41 12.93
C GLY A 82 2.58 -5.25 14.20
N GLN A 83 2.95 -6.53 14.06
CA GLN A 83 3.30 -7.38 15.20
C GLN A 83 4.56 -6.88 15.92
N LEU A 84 5.61 -6.52 15.18
CA LEU A 84 6.83 -5.95 15.76
C LEU A 84 6.54 -4.68 16.57
N ASP A 85 5.74 -3.76 16.02
CA ASP A 85 5.33 -2.53 16.72
C ASP A 85 4.62 -2.85 18.05
N SER A 86 3.69 -3.82 18.04
CA SER A 86 2.96 -4.23 19.25
C SER A 86 3.84 -4.91 20.32
N MET A 87 4.99 -5.45 19.93
CA MET A 87 5.95 -6.08 20.83
C MET A 87 6.90 -5.05 21.47
N GLU A 88 7.18 -3.93 20.80
CA GLU A 88 7.97 -2.81 21.35
C GLU A 88 7.21 -2.01 22.42
N GLU A 89 5.88 -2.02 22.40
CA GLU A 89 5.02 -1.31 23.36
C GLU A 89 4.81 -2.05 24.69
N ARG A 90 5.36 -3.25 24.85
CA ARG A 90 5.30 -4.07 26.07
C ARG A 90 6.58 -3.96 26.90
#